data_AF-A0A357EJ92-F1
#
_entry.id   AF-A0A357EJ92-F1
#
_cell.length_a   1.000
_cell.length_b   1.000
_cell.length_c   1.000
_cell.angle_alpha   90.00
_cell.angle_beta   90.00
_cell.angle_gamma   90.00
#
_symmetry.space_group_name_H-M   'P 1'
#
loop_
_entity.id
_entity.type
_entity.pdbx_description
1 polymer ?
#
loop_
_entity_poly.entity_id
_entity_poly.type
_entity_poly.pdbx_seq_one_letter_code
_entity_poly.pdbx_strand_id
1 'polypeptide(L)'
;LGTAPFMTREETSRYTDLMPDGKSRQFTFVMEAKSVITSPSGGQRIEPGFVEIRGLAWSGLGSVRAVDVSADGGRTWHPTQLQAPVLPRCHTRFRFGWHWNGDETIIQSRCTDETG
;
A
#
# COMPACT_ATOMS: atom_id res chain seq x y z
N LEU A 1 -21.99 29.43 8.22
CA LEU A 1 -20.82 28.53 8.12
C LEU A 1 -20.07 28.58 9.44
N GLY A 2 -19.46 27.48 9.88
CA GLY A 2 -18.67 27.45 11.12
C GLY A 2 -17.35 28.21 10.98
N THR A 3 -16.88 28.82 12.07
CA THR A 3 -15.60 29.57 12.13
C THR A 3 -14.48 28.78 12.83
N ALA A 4 -14.75 27.55 13.24
CA ALA A 4 -13.84 26.62 13.90
C ALA A 4 -14.22 25.17 13.54
N PRO A 5 -13.35 24.17 13.78
CA PRO A 5 -13.70 22.76 13.62
C PRO A 5 -14.96 22.41 14.43
N PHE A 6 -15.83 21.57 13.87
CA PHE A 6 -17.12 21.25 14.50
C PHE A 6 -16.98 20.31 15.71
N MET A 7 -15.83 19.63 15.82
CA MET A 7 -15.53 18.67 16.89
C MET A 7 -16.63 17.61 17.09
N THR A 8 -17.22 17.17 15.99
CA THR A 8 -18.18 16.07 15.93
C THR A 8 -17.56 14.76 16.38
N ARG A 9 -18.41 13.75 16.61
CA ARG A 9 -17.97 12.40 16.97
C ARG A 9 -16.94 11.83 15.98
N GLU A 10 -17.10 12.09 14.69
CA GLU A 10 -16.27 11.51 13.62
C GLU A 10 -14.93 12.24 13.41
N GLU A 11 -14.63 13.28 14.21
CA GLU A 11 -13.33 13.96 14.21
C GLU A 11 -12.70 14.04 15.61
N THR A 12 -13.32 13.38 16.60
CA THR A 12 -12.86 13.34 18.01
C THR A 12 -12.83 11.91 18.56
N SER A 13 -13.99 11.23 18.60
CA SER A 13 -14.12 9.86 19.14
C SER A 13 -13.74 8.79 18.12
N ARG A 14 -13.96 9.07 16.83
CA ARG A 14 -13.54 8.22 15.70
C ARG A 14 -12.54 8.99 14.85
N TYR A 15 -11.79 8.25 14.04
CA TYR A 15 -10.76 8.78 13.14
C TYR A 15 -9.73 9.66 13.87
N THR A 16 -9.44 9.30 15.11
CA THR A 16 -8.34 9.82 15.91
C THR A 16 -7.42 8.68 16.26
N ASP A 17 -6.12 8.90 16.11
CA ASP A 17 -5.14 7.85 16.21
C ASP A 17 -4.52 7.87 17.60
N LEU A 18 -4.82 6.85 18.42
CA LEU A 18 -4.21 6.69 19.74
C LEU A 18 -2.73 6.36 19.58
N MET A 19 -1.88 7.21 20.16
CA MET A 19 -0.43 7.10 20.11
C MET A 19 0.11 6.34 21.32
N PRO A 20 1.35 5.83 21.27
CA PRO A 20 1.95 5.07 22.37
C PRO A 20 2.06 5.81 23.71
N ASP A 21 2.06 7.14 23.70
CA ASP A 21 2.11 7.99 24.90
C ASP A 21 0.74 8.23 25.55
N GLY A 22 -0.32 7.61 25.02
CA GLY A 22 -1.69 7.76 25.49
C GLY A 22 -2.41 9.02 24.98
N LYS A 23 -1.75 9.88 24.19
CA LYS A 23 -2.41 10.98 23.49
C LYS A 23 -2.98 10.49 22.17
N SER A 24 -3.98 11.19 21.64
CA SER A 24 -4.54 10.89 20.32
C SER A 24 -4.23 12.01 19.32
N ARG A 25 -3.81 11.63 18.11
CA ARG A 25 -3.66 12.55 16.99
C ARG A 25 -5.02 12.75 16.31
N GLN A 26 -5.45 14.00 16.17
CA GLN A 26 -6.67 14.35 15.44
C GLN A 26 -6.31 14.84 14.03
N PHE A 27 -7.31 14.82 13.15
CA PHE A 27 -7.22 15.42 11.81
C PHE A 27 -6.10 14.81 10.95
N THR A 28 -5.91 13.49 11.04
CA THR A 28 -5.06 12.70 10.14
C THR A 28 -5.75 12.48 8.80
N PHE A 29 -5.92 13.58 8.05
CA PHE A 29 -6.70 13.59 6.81
C PHE A 29 -5.99 12.92 5.63
N VAL A 30 -4.66 12.99 5.62
CA VAL A 30 -3.88 12.45 4.51
C VAL A 30 -3.69 10.95 4.69
N MET A 31 -4.13 10.19 3.71
CA MET A 31 -3.78 8.78 3.59
C MET A 31 -2.36 8.68 3.01
N GLU A 32 -1.40 8.18 3.77
CA GLU A 32 -0.02 8.03 3.31
C GLU A 32 0.13 7.00 2.17
N ALA A 33 1.32 6.95 1.57
CA ALA A 33 1.65 5.98 0.55
C ALA A 33 1.47 4.55 1.08
N LYS A 34 0.72 3.72 0.33
CA LYS A 34 0.47 2.34 0.71
C LYS A 34 0.34 1.44 -0.51
N SER A 35 0.74 0.18 -0.34
CA SER A 35 0.62 -0.86 -1.36
C SER A 35 0.12 -2.17 -0.77
N VAL A 36 -0.54 -2.97 -1.60
CA VAL A 36 -1.03 -4.30 -1.24
C VAL A 36 -0.95 -5.25 -2.43
N ILE A 37 -0.48 -6.48 -2.21
CA ILE A 37 -0.57 -7.56 -3.18
C ILE A 37 -1.99 -8.13 -3.17
N THR A 38 -2.61 -8.18 -4.34
CA THR A 38 -3.97 -8.70 -4.56
C THR A 38 -3.98 -10.10 -5.17
N SER A 39 -2.86 -10.55 -5.72
CA SER A 39 -2.67 -11.90 -6.26
C SER A 39 -1.17 -12.23 -6.36
N PRO A 40 -0.70 -13.40 -5.88
CA PRO A 40 -1.44 -14.31 -4.99
C PRO A 40 -1.73 -13.64 -3.63
N SER A 41 -2.86 -13.95 -3.01
CA SER A 41 -3.26 -13.43 -1.70
C SER A 41 -3.93 -14.51 -0.84
N GLY A 42 -4.24 -14.20 0.42
CA GLY A 42 -4.88 -15.14 1.34
C GLY A 42 -6.08 -15.87 0.71
N GLY A 43 -6.08 -17.20 0.81
CA GLY A 43 -7.10 -18.08 0.25
C GLY A 43 -6.92 -18.47 -1.23
N GLN A 44 -6.03 -17.81 -1.97
CA GLN A 44 -5.71 -18.20 -3.35
C GLN A 44 -4.68 -19.34 -3.35
N ARG A 45 -4.90 -20.33 -4.21
CA ARG A 45 -3.94 -21.41 -4.48
C ARG A 45 -3.27 -21.15 -5.83
N ILE A 46 -1.96 -21.35 -5.87
CA ILE A 46 -1.13 -21.26 -7.06
C ILE A 46 -0.30 -22.54 -7.17
N GLU A 47 0.04 -22.91 -8.39
CA GLU A 47 0.96 -24.01 -8.66
C GLU A 47 2.38 -23.46 -8.85
N PRO A 48 3.42 -24.27 -8.59
CA PRO A 48 4.79 -23.93 -8.95
C PRO A 48 4.91 -23.60 -10.45
N GLY A 49 5.79 -22.66 -10.78
CA GLY A 49 6.02 -22.17 -12.12
C GLY A 49 5.92 -20.65 -12.22
N PHE A 50 5.59 -20.15 -13.41
CA PHE A 50 5.42 -18.72 -13.62
C PHE A 50 4.11 -18.21 -13.01
N VAL A 51 4.23 -17.22 -12.14
CA VAL A 51 3.12 -16.53 -11.48
C VAL A 51 3.34 -15.02 -11.61
N GLU A 52 2.30 -14.28 -11.98
CA GLU A 52 2.34 -12.81 -11.96
C GLU A 52 1.85 -12.30 -10.60
N ILE A 53 2.74 -11.69 -9.82
CA ILE A 53 2.36 -10.94 -8.63
C ILE A 53 1.73 -9.62 -9.07
N ARG A 54 0.50 -9.35 -8.62
CA ARG A 54 -0.27 -8.15 -8.96
C ARG A 54 -0.80 -7.49 -7.70
N GLY A 55 -0.76 -6.17 -7.66
CA GLY A 55 -1.29 -5.43 -6.53
C GLY A 55 -1.75 -4.02 -6.87
N LEU A 56 -2.14 -3.28 -5.84
CA LEU A 56 -2.52 -1.87 -5.93
C LEU A 56 -1.62 -1.06 -5.01
N ALA A 57 -1.25 0.14 -5.45
CA ALA A 57 -0.59 1.15 -4.65
C ALA A 57 -1.32 2.49 -4.78
N TRP A 58 -1.22 3.35 -3.78
CA TRP A 58 -1.83 4.68 -3.77
C TRP A 58 -1.07 5.61 -2.82
N SER A 59 -1.28 6.92 -2.98
CA SER A 59 -0.86 7.95 -2.02
C SER A 59 -1.85 9.12 -2.02
N GLY A 60 -2.17 9.65 -0.84
CA GLY A 60 -2.94 10.88 -0.67
C GLY A 60 -2.15 12.15 -0.96
N LEU A 61 -0.82 12.06 -1.05
CA LEU A 61 0.07 13.20 -1.30
C LEU A 61 0.38 13.44 -2.77
N GLY A 62 0.17 12.45 -3.65
CA GLY A 62 0.51 12.60 -5.06
C GLY A 62 0.34 11.32 -5.86
N SER A 63 1.15 11.16 -6.91
CA SER A 63 1.21 9.95 -7.73
C SER A 63 2.18 8.92 -7.15
N VAL A 64 1.93 7.63 -7.39
CA VAL A 64 2.86 6.57 -6.99
C VAL A 64 4.05 6.58 -7.96
N ARG A 65 5.26 6.70 -7.44
CA ARG A 65 6.49 6.76 -8.25
C ARG A 65 7.05 5.38 -8.53
N ALA A 66 7.04 4.51 -7.52
CA ALA A 66 7.60 3.16 -7.62
C ALA A 66 6.88 2.18 -6.70
N VAL A 67 6.87 0.91 -7.10
CA VAL A 67 6.51 -0.21 -6.25
C VAL A 67 7.60 -1.27 -6.41
N ASP A 68 8.11 -1.75 -5.27
CA ASP A 68 8.99 -2.92 -5.23
C ASP A 68 8.27 -4.11 -4.61
N VAL A 69 8.62 -5.30 -5.06
CA VAL A 69 8.15 -6.57 -4.51
C VAL A 69 9.33 -7.36 -3.97
N SER A 70 9.11 -7.99 -2.83
CA SER A 70 9.97 -9.01 -2.24
C SER A 70 9.27 -10.36 -2.31
N ALA A 71 10.02 -11.43 -2.56
CA ALA A 71 9.58 -12.82 -2.46
C ALA A 71 10.45 -13.61 -1.47
N ASP A 72 11.00 -12.95 -0.45
CA ASP A 72 11.85 -13.56 0.57
C ASP A 72 11.69 -12.92 1.96
N GLY A 73 10.53 -12.31 2.23
CA GLY A 73 10.26 -11.65 3.51
C GLY A 73 10.97 -10.31 3.71
N GLY A 74 11.41 -9.67 2.63
CA GLY A 74 11.92 -8.29 2.63
C GLY A 74 13.44 -8.20 2.66
N ARG A 75 14.14 -9.32 2.42
CA ARG A 75 15.61 -9.37 2.35
C ARG A 75 16.11 -8.82 1.02
N THR A 76 15.41 -9.13 -0.07
CA THR A 76 15.69 -8.58 -1.41
C THR A 76 14.44 -7.95 -2.02
N TRP A 77 14.64 -6.87 -2.79
CA TRP A 77 13.56 -6.07 -3.37
C TRP A 77 13.79 -5.90 -4.86
N HIS A 78 12.73 -6.13 -5.64
CA HIS A 78 12.76 -6.03 -7.09
C HIS A 78 11.75 -4.99 -7.58
N PRO A 79 12.14 -4.10 -8.49
CA PRO A 79 11.22 -3.11 -9.05
C PRO A 79 10.14 -3.80 -9.88
N THR A 80 8.93 -3.26 -9.84
CA THR A 80 7.78 -3.75 -10.59
C THR A 80 7.41 -2.83 -11.75
N GLN A 81 6.58 -3.33 -12.67
CA GLN A 81 5.99 -2.48 -13.70
C GLN A 81 4.70 -1.83 -13.17
N LEU A 82 4.65 -0.50 -13.19
CA LEU A 82 3.41 0.24 -12.97
C LEU A 82 2.59 0.29 -14.25
N GLN A 83 1.29 0.01 -14.14
CA GLN A 83 0.37 0.10 -15.26
C GLN A 83 -0.14 1.54 -15.40
N ALA A 84 0.09 2.13 -16.58
CA ALA A 84 -0.40 3.45 -16.91
C ALA A 84 -1.93 3.48 -17.14
N PRO A 85 -2.60 4.63 -16.92
CA PRO A 85 -2.04 5.88 -16.41
C PRO A 85 -1.76 5.82 -14.90
N VAL A 86 -0.68 6.48 -14.48
CA VAL A 86 -0.35 6.70 -13.05
C VAL A 86 -0.79 8.12 -12.70
N LEU A 87 -1.83 8.25 -11.88
CA LEU A 87 -2.46 9.53 -11.59
C LEU A 87 -2.32 9.89 -10.11
N PRO A 88 -2.23 11.19 -9.77
CA PRO A 88 -2.16 11.62 -8.38
C PRO A 88 -3.44 11.25 -7.62
N ARG A 89 -3.29 10.74 -6.39
CA ARG A 89 -4.40 10.36 -5.49
C ARG A 89 -5.36 9.31 -6.06
N CYS A 90 -4.84 8.41 -6.89
CA CYS A 90 -5.59 7.30 -7.50
C CYS A 90 -4.89 5.96 -7.25
N HIS A 91 -5.65 4.86 -7.30
CA HIS A 91 -5.06 3.53 -7.29
C HIS A 91 -4.23 3.30 -8.55
N THR A 92 -3.00 2.83 -8.35
CA THR A 92 -2.06 2.43 -9.41
C THR A 92 -1.83 0.93 -9.32
N ARG A 93 -2.05 0.23 -10.44
CA ARG A 93 -1.79 -1.21 -10.54
C ARG A 93 -0.30 -1.45 -10.75
N PHE A 94 0.27 -2.40 -10.02
CA PHE A 94 1.63 -2.88 -10.26
C PHE A 94 1.64 -4.38 -10.58
N ARG A 95 2.64 -4.82 -11.35
CA ARG A 95 2.82 -6.21 -11.78
C ARG A 95 4.28 -6.63 -11.73
N PHE A 96 4.54 -7.86 -11.30
CA PHE A 96 5.86 -8.46 -11.22
C PHE A 96 5.79 -9.94 -11.65
N GLY A 97 6.55 -10.30 -12.70
CA GLY A 97 6.67 -11.69 -13.12
C GLY A 97 7.60 -12.45 -12.17
N TRP A 98 7.12 -13.56 -11.64
CA TRP A 98 7.82 -14.33 -10.63
C TRP A 98 7.80 -15.83 -11.00
N HIS A 99 8.98 -16.46 -11.02
CA HIS A 99 9.06 -17.92 -11.13
C HIS A 99 9.15 -18.51 -9.72
N TRP A 100 8.06 -19.10 -9.26
CA TRP A 100 8.00 -19.75 -7.96
C TRP A 100 8.32 -21.23 -8.07
N ASN A 101 9.21 -21.72 -7.23
CA ASN A 101 9.64 -23.12 -7.21
C ASN A 101 8.77 -24.03 -6.32
N GLY A 102 7.77 -23.47 -5.62
CA GLY A 102 6.90 -24.21 -4.70
C GLY A 102 7.33 -24.15 -3.23
N ASP A 103 8.49 -23.56 -2.92
CA ASP A 103 8.96 -23.42 -1.55
C ASP A 103 8.15 -22.40 -0.77
N GLU A 104 8.04 -22.58 0.55
CA GLU A 104 7.41 -21.59 1.41
C GLU A 104 8.11 -20.23 1.25
N THR A 105 7.32 -19.20 1.00
CA THR A 105 7.82 -17.84 0.82
C THR A 105 6.90 -16.79 1.42
N ILE A 106 7.47 -15.64 1.76
CA ILE A 106 6.77 -14.46 2.21
C ILE A 106 6.90 -13.38 1.14
N ILE A 107 5.79 -13.10 0.46
CA ILE A 107 5.72 -12.01 -0.51
C ILE A 107 5.33 -10.70 0.17
N GLN A 108 5.94 -9.60 -0.26
CA GLN A 108 5.69 -8.26 0.27
C GLN A 108 5.70 -7.24 -0.86
N SER A 109 5.01 -6.12 -0.66
CA SER A 109 5.07 -4.95 -1.53
C SER A 109 5.31 -3.70 -0.70
N ARG A 110 6.14 -2.79 -1.23
CA ARG A 110 6.30 -1.43 -0.71
C ARG A 110 6.18 -0.43 -1.86
N CYS A 111 5.69 0.76 -1.59
CA CYS A 111 5.63 1.82 -2.58
C CYS A 111 6.26 3.12 -2.07
N THR A 112 6.74 3.92 -3.02
CA THR A 112 7.23 5.28 -2.81
C THR A 112 6.41 6.19 -3.70
N ASP A 113 5.95 7.33 -3.17
CA ASP A 113 5.24 8.33 -3.95
C ASP A 113 6.20 9.42 -4.48
N GLU A 114 5.67 10.44 -5.13
CA GLU A 114 6.48 11.53 -5.68
C GLU A 114 7.19 12.40 -4.62
N THR A 115 6.80 12.30 -3.34
CA THR A 115 7.37 13.09 -2.25
C THR A 115 8.62 12.47 -1.61
N GLY A 116 8.91 11.20 -1.92
CA GLY A 116 10.08 10.44 -1.40
C GLY A 116 9.67 9.35 -0.42
#